data_AF-A0A7I9V5L9-F1
#
_entry.id   AF-A0A7I9V5L9-F1
#
_cell.length_a   1.000
_cell.length_b   1.000
_cell.length_c   1.000
_cell.angle_alpha   90.00
_cell.angle_beta   90.00
_cell.angle_gamma   90.00
#
_symmetry.space_group_name_H-M   'P 1'
#
loop_
_entity.id
_entity.type
_entity.pdbx_description
1 polymer ?
#
loop_
_entity_poly.entity_id
_entity_poly.type
_entity_poly.pdbx_seq_one_letter_code
_entity_poly.pdbx_strand_id
1 'polypeptide(L)'
;MSLKSRAAGSVLVGAALVGAVASCGKSEAVDPAVQHALDSVLTSSEFPAGYETVDLGKDENTAISDQLADSRRDAEVTPESCKSSADVPSAADTGSAVAVNGSSTLSQSVAVSDESGVGLAAAVSGECSTVTVRLTAGPAKGTTAVITSADVQSTSIGGFDGVTFRQVTRTDDVDRSMLIGRFQVNGYLVVVQAATADGSEPDRASFDQTVKAAVSKTAKA
;
A
#
# COMPACT_ATOMS: atom_id res chain seq x y z
N MET A 1 1.67 34.30 -39.04
CA MET A 1 3.01 33.73 -39.28
C MET A 1 3.96 34.24 -38.20
N SER A 2 4.37 33.39 -37.26
CA SER A 2 5.78 33.17 -36.89
C SER A 2 5.81 32.16 -35.75
N LEU A 3 6.24 30.93 -36.05
CA LEU A 3 6.55 29.90 -35.07
C LEU A 3 7.84 30.28 -34.32
N LYS A 4 7.89 30.03 -33.02
CA LYS A 4 9.17 29.87 -32.30
C LYS A 4 9.17 28.51 -31.61
N SER A 5 9.92 27.60 -32.22
CA SER A 5 10.41 26.35 -31.66
C SER A 5 11.80 26.59 -31.06
N ARG A 6 12.11 25.92 -29.94
CA ARG A 6 13.44 25.60 -29.32
C ARG A 6 13.18 25.23 -27.85
N ALA A 7 13.79 24.24 -27.22
CA ALA A 7 14.72 23.17 -27.60
C ALA A 7 14.77 22.18 -26.42
N ALA A 8 15.10 20.93 -26.70
CA ALA A 8 15.49 19.92 -25.73
C ALA A 8 16.73 20.34 -24.93
N GLY A 9 16.84 19.87 -23.68
CA GLY A 9 18.01 20.05 -22.83
C GLY A 9 18.12 18.95 -21.79
N SER A 10 18.76 17.85 -22.15
CA SER A 10 19.36 16.90 -21.21
C SER A 10 20.55 17.54 -20.51
N VAL A 11 20.70 17.35 -19.20
CA VAL A 11 21.98 17.49 -18.50
C VAL A 11 22.16 16.33 -17.52
N LEU A 12 23.23 15.57 -17.78
CA LEU A 12 23.87 14.57 -16.94
C LEU A 12 24.80 15.24 -15.91
N VAL A 13 25.20 14.43 -14.92
CA VAL A 13 26.50 14.38 -14.20
C VAL A 13 26.46 14.72 -12.70
N GLY A 14 26.81 13.70 -11.90
CA GLY A 14 27.36 13.81 -10.55
C GLY A 14 27.99 12.48 -10.13
N ALA A 15 29.24 12.25 -10.53
CA ALA A 15 30.02 11.06 -10.20
C ALA A 15 30.42 11.03 -8.72
N ALA A 16 30.37 9.86 -8.08
CA ALA A 16 31.05 9.58 -6.81
C ALA A 16 31.66 8.17 -6.83
N LEU A 17 32.98 8.15 -7.02
CA LEU A 17 34.00 7.20 -6.55
C LEU A 17 33.53 5.77 -6.18
N VAL A 18 33.85 4.81 -7.07
CA VAL A 18 33.88 3.38 -6.76
C VAL A 18 35.11 3.09 -5.89
N GLY A 19 34.93 3.19 -4.58
CA GLY A 19 35.81 2.56 -3.59
C GLY A 19 35.34 1.12 -3.39
N ALA A 20 36.08 0.16 -3.96
CA ALA A 20 35.87 -1.26 -3.69
C ALA A 20 36.25 -1.56 -2.22
N VAL A 21 35.29 -1.45 -1.31
CA VAL A 21 35.35 -2.17 -0.04
C VAL A 21 34.82 -3.56 -0.30
N ALA A 22 35.73 -4.54 -0.28
CA ALA A 22 35.39 -5.93 -0.10
C ALA A 22 34.76 -6.08 1.29
N SER A 23 33.48 -5.74 1.42
CA SER A 23 32.68 -6.12 2.56
C SER A 23 32.36 -7.59 2.40
N CYS A 24 33.12 -8.44 3.09
CA CYS A 24 32.63 -9.75 3.50
C CYS A 24 31.41 -9.52 4.41
N GLY A 25 30.26 -9.26 3.79
CA GLY A 25 29.00 -9.10 4.49
C GLY A 25 28.63 -10.44 5.11
N LYS A 26 28.70 -10.51 6.44
CA LYS A 26 27.92 -11.49 7.19
C LYS A 26 26.48 -11.31 6.75
N SER A 27 25.87 -12.35 6.16
CA SER A 27 24.44 -12.35 5.92
C SER A 27 23.75 -12.07 7.26
N GLU A 28 23.19 -10.87 7.40
CA GLU A 28 22.31 -10.57 8.52
C GLU A 28 21.14 -11.55 8.44
N ALA A 29 20.93 -12.28 9.53
CA ALA A 29 19.79 -13.18 9.63
C ALA A 29 18.53 -12.31 9.67
N VAL A 30 17.66 -12.50 8.69
CA VAL A 30 16.34 -11.86 8.66
C VAL A 30 15.49 -12.46 9.78
N ASP A 31 14.74 -11.61 10.49
CA ASP A 31 13.80 -12.08 11.52
C ASP A 31 12.80 -13.07 10.90
N PRO A 32 12.49 -14.21 11.54
CA PRO A 32 11.59 -15.21 10.96
C PRO A 32 10.19 -14.68 10.62
N ALA A 33 9.65 -13.75 11.40
CA ALA A 33 8.35 -13.18 11.13
C ALA A 33 8.38 -12.26 9.89
N VAL A 34 9.47 -11.51 9.72
CA VAL A 34 9.74 -10.71 8.52
C VAL A 34 9.93 -11.62 7.30
N GLN A 35 10.67 -12.72 7.44
CA GLN A 35 10.85 -13.68 6.34
C GLN A 35 9.51 -14.29 5.90
N HIS A 36 8.65 -14.68 6.83
CA HIS A 36 7.32 -15.19 6.50
C HIS A 36 6.44 -14.12 5.82
N ALA A 37 6.52 -12.85 6.24
CA ALA A 37 5.82 -11.77 5.57
C ALA A 37 6.29 -11.60 4.11
N LEU A 38 7.61 -11.71 3.85
CA LEU A 38 8.18 -11.69 2.50
C LEU A 38 7.72 -12.90 1.66
N ASP A 39 7.74 -14.10 2.23
CA ASP A 39 7.33 -15.33 1.53
C ASP A 39 5.82 -15.38 1.25
N SER A 40 5.03 -14.59 1.98
CA SER A 40 3.58 -14.44 1.81
C SER A 40 3.17 -13.50 0.66
N VAL A 41 4.12 -12.78 0.06
CA VAL A 41 3.85 -11.82 -1.01
C VAL A 41 3.58 -12.54 -2.33
N LEU A 42 2.54 -12.13 -3.06
CA LEU A 42 2.19 -12.66 -4.36
C LEU A 42 3.33 -12.47 -5.37
N THR A 43 3.62 -13.53 -6.12
CA THR A 43 4.51 -13.49 -7.27
C THR A 43 3.75 -13.07 -8.53
N SER A 44 4.48 -12.72 -9.59
CA SER A 44 3.90 -12.34 -10.88
C SER A 44 2.85 -13.32 -11.41
N SER A 45 3.09 -14.62 -11.27
CA SER A 45 2.16 -15.66 -11.75
C SER A 45 0.87 -15.80 -10.93
N GLU A 46 0.81 -15.16 -9.75
CA GLU A 46 -0.33 -15.26 -8.84
C GLU A 46 -1.28 -14.06 -8.95
N PHE A 47 -0.86 -12.98 -9.65
CA PHE A 47 -1.75 -11.90 -10.02
C PHE A 47 -2.69 -12.31 -11.18
N PRO A 48 -3.85 -11.63 -11.34
CA PRO A 48 -4.75 -11.87 -12.47
C PRO A 48 -4.05 -11.68 -13.82
N ALA A 49 -4.53 -12.40 -14.85
CA ALA A 49 -3.94 -12.31 -16.18
C ALA A 49 -3.95 -10.88 -16.72
N GLY A 50 -2.84 -10.47 -17.36
CA GLY A 50 -2.64 -9.12 -17.89
C GLY A 50 -2.02 -8.13 -16.91
N TYR A 51 -1.87 -8.50 -15.63
CA TYR A 51 -1.07 -7.72 -14.69
C TYR A 51 0.40 -8.15 -14.73
N GLU A 52 1.29 -7.17 -14.74
CA GLU A 52 2.74 -7.37 -14.65
C GLU A 52 3.24 -6.80 -13.32
N THR A 53 4.07 -7.56 -12.61
CA THR A 53 4.65 -7.09 -11.35
C THR A 53 5.69 -6.00 -11.59
N VAL A 54 5.66 -4.97 -10.74
CA VAL A 54 6.68 -3.94 -10.71
C VAL A 54 7.71 -4.34 -9.66
N ASP A 55 8.93 -4.58 -10.11
CA ASP A 55 10.06 -4.81 -9.21
C ASP A 55 10.59 -3.44 -8.75
N LEU A 56 10.17 -3.05 -7.56
CA LEU A 56 10.74 -1.89 -6.87
C LEU A 56 11.98 -2.37 -6.12
N GLY A 57 13.14 -1.83 -6.47
CA GLY A 57 14.39 -2.14 -5.77
C GLY A 57 14.26 -1.87 -4.27
N LYS A 58 14.98 -2.61 -3.42
CA LYS A 58 14.91 -2.46 -1.95
C LYS A 58 15.06 -1.02 -1.47
N ASP A 59 16.01 -0.29 -2.05
CA ASP A 59 16.28 1.10 -1.71
C ASP A 59 15.11 2.03 -2.08
N GLU A 60 14.46 1.78 -3.22
CA GLU A 60 13.30 2.53 -3.68
C GLU A 60 12.07 2.24 -2.81
N ASN A 61 11.80 0.97 -2.50
CA ASN A 61 10.73 0.58 -1.58
C ASN A 61 10.91 1.20 -0.19
N THR A 62 12.14 1.22 0.31
CA THR A 62 12.48 1.83 1.61
C THR A 62 12.22 3.33 1.55
N ALA A 63 12.72 4.02 0.51
CA ALA A 63 12.53 5.46 0.35
C ALA A 63 11.06 5.86 0.23
N ILE A 64 10.25 5.13 -0.55
CA ILE A 64 8.81 5.38 -0.70
C ILE A 64 8.10 5.21 0.64
N SER A 65 8.45 4.15 1.37
CA SER A 65 7.79 3.81 2.63
C SER A 65 8.20 4.76 3.75
N ASP A 66 9.46 5.15 3.83
CA ASP A 66 9.95 6.16 4.77
C ASP A 66 9.27 7.49 4.52
N GLN A 67 9.19 7.92 3.25
CA GLN A 67 8.49 9.15 2.89
C GLN A 67 7.00 9.10 3.29
N LEU A 68 6.34 7.96 3.09
CA LEU A 68 4.95 7.77 3.46
C LEU A 68 4.74 7.76 4.98
N ALA A 69 5.62 7.07 5.71
CA ALA A 69 5.62 6.98 7.16
C ALA A 69 5.87 8.36 7.79
N ASP A 70 6.87 9.09 7.32
CA ASP A 70 7.19 10.43 7.81
C ASP A 70 6.06 11.42 7.53
N SER A 71 5.42 11.35 6.35
CA SER A 71 4.27 12.21 6.03
C SER A 71 3.07 11.96 6.96
N ARG A 72 2.91 10.73 7.46
CA ARG A 72 1.77 10.32 8.30
C ARG A 72 2.02 10.43 9.79
N ARG A 73 3.27 10.30 10.25
CA ARG A 73 3.65 10.39 11.66
C ARG A 73 3.10 11.67 12.31
N ASP A 74 3.18 12.77 11.57
CA ASP A 74 2.73 14.08 12.03
C ASP A 74 1.34 14.47 11.46
N ALA A 75 0.56 13.53 10.94
CA ALA A 75 -0.77 13.83 10.46
C ALA A 75 -1.76 14.05 11.62
N GLU A 76 -2.57 15.09 11.48
CA GLU A 76 -3.77 15.30 12.28
C GLU A 76 -4.91 14.47 11.66
N VAL A 77 -5.47 13.53 12.43
CA VAL A 77 -6.60 12.70 12.01
C VAL A 77 -7.82 13.11 12.82
N THR A 78 -8.93 13.39 12.14
CA THR A 78 -10.21 13.71 12.76
C THR A 78 -11.29 12.74 12.26
N PRO A 79 -11.99 12.01 13.14
CA PRO A 79 -11.82 11.99 14.61
C PRO A 79 -10.50 11.35 15.06
N GLU A 80 -9.92 11.83 16.17
CA GLU A 80 -8.63 11.35 16.68
C GLU A 80 -8.68 9.87 17.11
N SER A 81 -9.86 9.41 17.53
CA SER A 81 -10.17 8.00 17.81
C SER A 81 -9.85 7.07 16.63
N CYS A 82 -9.85 7.59 15.40
CA CYS A 82 -9.60 6.83 14.19
C CYS A 82 -8.12 6.84 13.74
N LYS A 83 -7.20 7.44 14.52
CA LYS A 83 -5.79 7.61 14.12
C LYS A 83 -5.07 6.28 13.83
N SER A 84 -5.32 5.23 14.61
CA SER A 84 -4.70 3.92 14.40
C SER A 84 -5.08 3.25 13.07
N SER A 85 -6.26 3.58 12.50
CA SER A 85 -6.69 3.05 11.20
C SER A 85 -5.87 3.60 10.02
N ALA A 86 -5.17 4.72 10.24
CA ALA A 86 -4.35 5.43 9.27
C ALA A 86 -2.84 5.10 9.38
N ASP A 87 -2.43 4.42 10.45
CA ASP A 87 -1.05 3.97 10.62
C ASP A 87 -0.75 2.84 9.61
N VAL A 88 0.39 2.95 8.93
CA VAL A 88 0.89 1.88 8.05
C VAL A 88 2.12 1.27 8.69
N PRO A 89 2.23 -0.07 8.70
CA PRO A 89 3.41 -0.74 9.26
C PRO A 89 4.69 -0.25 8.59
N SER A 90 5.81 -0.31 9.33
CA SER A 90 7.11 0.07 8.79
C SER A 90 7.48 -0.83 7.60
N ALA A 91 8.14 -0.28 6.57
CA ALA A 91 8.55 -1.07 5.40
C ALA A 91 9.47 -2.25 5.76
N ALA A 92 10.27 -2.10 6.82
CA ALA A 92 11.21 -3.11 7.26
C ALA A 92 10.51 -4.36 7.81
N ASP A 93 9.25 -4.23 8.25
CA ASP A 93 8.45 -5.31 8.84
C ASP A 93 7.37 -5.85 7.88
N THR A 94 7.44 -5.46 6.60
CA THR A 94 6.42 -5.78 5.61
C THR A 94 6.96 -6.47 4.37
N GLY A 95 6.25 -7.47 3.88
CA GLY A 95 6.34 -7.90 2.49
C GLY A 95 5.34 -7.12 1.64
N SER A 96 5.73 -6.72 0.43
CA SER A 96 4.82 -6.04 -0.51
C SER A 96 5.05 -6.42 -1.97
N ALA A 97 3.98 -6.46 -2.75
CA ALA A 97 4.03 -6.54 -4.21
C ALA A 97 3.04 -5.55 -4.84
N VAL A 98 3.41 -5.07 -6.02
CA VAL A 98 2.56 -4.23 -6.86
C VAL A 98 2.55 -4.82 -8.26
N ALA A 99 1.37 -4.86 -8.88
CA ALA A 99 1.20 -5.25 -10.26
C ALA A 99 0.35 -4.23 -11.03
N VAL A 100 0.67 -4.03 -12.30
CA VAL A 100 0.07 -3.02 -13.18
C VAL A 100 -0.54 -3.66 -14.42
N ASN A 101 -1.68 -3.15 -14.88
CA ASN A 101 -2.29 -3.46 -16.17
C ASN A 101 -2.88 -2.18 -16.77
N GLY A 102 -2.17 -1.57 -17.72
CA GLY A 102 -2.54 -0.26 -18.26
C GLY A 102 -2.57 0.81 -17.16
N SER A 103 -3.75 1.39 -16.92
CA SER A 103 -3.97 2.37 -15.84
C SER A 103 -4.38 1.74 -14.50
N SER A 104 -4.56 0.41 -14.43
CA SER A 104 -5.00 -0.28 -13.21
C SER A 104 -3.81 -0.78 -12.41
N THR A 105 -3.91 -0.69 -11.09
CA THR A 105 -2.93 -1.20 -10.12
C THR A 105 -3.59 -2.15 -9.14
N LEU A 106 -2.89 -3.23 -8.84
CA LEU A 106 -3.16 -4.11 -7.71
C LEU A 106 -1.94 -4.09 -6.80
N SER A 107 -2.15 -4.00 -5.49
CA SER A 107 -1.08 -4.15 -4.52
C SER A 107 -1.48 -5.06 -3.38
N GLN A 108 -0.48 -5.71 -2.82
CA GLN A 108 -0.58 -6.48 -1.58
C GLN A 108 0.50 -6.00 -0.63
N SER A 109 0.16 -5.89 0.65
CA SER A 109 1.14 -5.89 1.73
C SER A 109 0.79 -6.93 2.80
N VAL A 110 1.81 -7.46 3.44
CA VAL A 110 1.72 -8.42 4.56
C VAL A 110 2.61 -7.91 5.68
N ALA A 111 2.05 -7.78 6.88
CA ALA A 111 2.78 -7.32 8.06
C ALA A 111 2.31 -8.09 9.30
N VAL A 112 3.18 -8.23 10.29
CA VAL A 112 2.78 -8.76 11.61
C VAL A 112 1.74 -7.83 12.22
N SER A 113 0.66 -8.39 12.77
CA SER A 113 -0.39 -7.60 13.42
C SER A 113 -1.17 -8.41 14.44
N ASP A 114 -1.43 -7.81 15.59
CA ASP A 114 -2.29 -8.35 16.65
C ASP A 114 -3.76 -7.90 16.53
N GLU A 115 -4.12 -7.18 15.46
CA GLU A 115 -5.48 -6.68 15.26
C GLU A 115 -6.47 -7.85 15.08
N SER A 116 -7.72 -7.72 15.52
CA SER A 116 -8.74 -8.75 15.28
C SER A 116 -9.55 -8.44 14.01
N GLY A 117 -10.15 -9.44 13.38
CA GLY A 117 -11.05 -9.22 12.22
C GLY A 117 -12.20 -8.25 12.50
N VAL A 118 -12.76 -8.28 13.72
CA VAL A 118 -13.77 -7.31 14.19
C VAL A 118 -13.17 -5.90 14.30
N GLY A 119 -11.92 -5.80 14.76
CA GLY A 119 -11.16 -4.55 14.80
C GLY A 119 -11.01 -3.92 13.41
N LEU A 120 -10.69 -4.73 12.40
CA LEU A 120 -10.52 -4.27 11.02
C LEU A 120 -11.77 -3.59 10.46
N ALA A 121 -12.95 -4.16 10.69
CA ALA A 121 -14.20 -3.57 10.22
C ALA A 121 -14.58 -2.31 11.02
N ALA A 122 -14.38 -2.31 12.34
CA ALA A 122 -14.63 -1.15 13.19
C ALA A 122 -13.74 0.05 12.82
N ALA A 123 -12.50 -0.21 12.40
CA ALA A 123 -11.53 0.81 11.99
C ALA A 123 -11.95 1.63 10.76
N VAL A 124 -12.91 1.15 9.98
CA VAL A 124 -13.33 1.79 8.70
C VAL A 124 -14.84 2.01 8.61
N SER A 125 -15.57 1.84 9.72
CA SER A 125 -17.03 2.01 9.78
C SER A 125 -17.45 2.90 10.95
N GLY A 126 -18.75 3.19 11.06
CA GLY A 126 -19.27 4.05 12.11
C GLY A 126 -18.64 5.43 12.10
N GLU A 127 -18.12 5.87 13.24
CA GLU A 127 -17.43 7.17 13.37
C GLU A 127 -16.18 7.28 12.49
N CYS A 128 -15.53 6.15 12.17
CA CYS A 128 -14.35 6.09 11.31
C CYS A 128 -14.66 5.83 9.83
N SER A 129 -15.94 5.85 9.42
CA SER A 129 -16.30 5.75 8.00
C SER A 129 -15.89 6.99 7.20
N THR A 130 -15.71 8.13 7.86
CA THR A 130 -15.19 9.35 7.23
C THR A 130 -14.16 9.98 8.14
N VAL A 131 -12.93 10.08 7.66
CA VAL A 131 -11.83 10.72 8.39
C VAL A 131 -11.24 11.85 7.57
N THR A 132 -10.91 12.95 8.26
CA THR A 132 -10.12 14.04 7.68
C THR A 132 -8.68 13.87 8.13
N VAL A 133 -7.77 13.81 7.16
CA VAL A 133 -6.33 13.72 7.40
C VAL A 133 -5.68 15.00 6.91
N ARG A 134 -5.01 15.70 7.82
CA ARG A 134 -4.23 16.90 7.50
C ARG A 134 -2.75 16.65 7.75
N LEU A 135 -1.95 16.81 6.70
CA LEU A 135 -0.51 16.61 6.78
C LEU A 135 0.14 17.87 7.35
N THR A 136 0.85 17.74 8.48
CA THR A 136 1.47 18.90 9.16
C THR A 136 2.97 19.03 8.91
N ALA A 137 3.58 18.01 8.32
CA ALA A 137 5.00 17.94 8.00
C ALA A 137 5.25 17.38 6.58
N GLY A 138 6.52 17.42 6.16
CA GLY A 138 6.97 16.89 4.88
C GLY A 138 6.60 17.73 3.65
N PRO A 139 6.92 17.23 2.44
CA PRO A 139 6.68 17.95 1.17
C PRO A 139 5.20 18.24 0.88
N ALA A 140 4.29 17.48 1.48
CA ALA A 140 2.84 17.63 1.32
C ALA A 140 2.17 18.38 2.50
N LYS A 141 2.95 19.11 3.30
CA LYS A 141 2.43 19.91 4.42
C LYS A 141 1.33 20.87 3.97
N GLY A 142 0.24 20.91 4.74
CA GLY A 142 -0.93 21.76 4.49
C GLY A 142 -2.01 21.06 3.66
N THR A 143 -1.68 19.95 3.00
CA THR A 143 -2.66 19.13 2.29
C THR A 143 -3.68 18.55 3.27
N THR A 144 -4.95 18.68 2.92
CA THR A 144 -6.07 18.06 3.63
C THR A 144 -6.71 17.06 2.69
N ALA A 145 -6.88 15.83 3.18
CA ALA A 145 -7.60 14.78 2.48
C ALA A 145 -8.81 14.36 3.31
N VAL A 146 -9.97 14.18 2.66
CA VAL A 146 -11.13 13.55 3.26
C VAL A 146 -11.21 12.13 2.72
N ILE A 147 -11.10 11.14 3.61
CA ILE A 147 -11.15 9.72 3.27
C ILE A 147 -12.51 9.20 3.72
N THR A 148 -13.25 8.60 2.81
CA THR A 148 -14.56 7.99 3.07
C THR A 148 -14.54 6.51 2.71
N SER A 149 -14.85 5.66 3.68
CA SER A 149 -15.05 4.23 3.52
C SER A 149 -16.54 3.94 3.31
N ALA A 150 -16.86 3.19 2.27
CA ALA A 150 -18.21 2.82 1.86
C ALA A 150 -18.25 1.33 1.50
N ASP A 151 -19.47 0.77 1.44
CA ASP A 151 -19.72 -0.63 1.10
C ASP A 151 -18.88 -1.61 1.94
N VAL A 152 -18.74 -1.31 3.24
CA VAL A 152 -17.97 -2.11 4.19
C VAL A 152 -18.66 -3.46 4.39
N GLN A 153 -17.96 -4.53 4.06
CA GLN A 153 -18.46 -5.90 4.11
C GLN A 153 -17.49 -6.78 4.90
N SER A 154 -17.92 -7.28 6.05
CA SER A 154 -17.23 -8.37 6.73
C SER A 154 -17.31 -9.64 5.88
N THR A 155 -16.20 -10.37 5.80
CA THR A 155 -16.09 -11.57 4.98
C THR A 155 -15.12 -12.55 5.62
N SER A 156 -15.17 -13.82 5.20
CA SER A 156 -14.25 -14.86 5.65
C SER A 156 -13.75 -15.66 4.45
N ILE A 157 -12.44 -15.86 4.37
CA ILE A 157 -11.80 -16.63 3.30
C ILE A 157 -10.96 -17.73 3.96
N GLY A 158 -11.30 -18.99 3.71
CA GLY A 158 -10.56 -20.11 4.29
C GLY A 158 -10.61 -20.19 5.82
N GLY A 159 -11.60 -19.55 6.46
CA GLY A 159 -11.70 -19.45 7.92
C GLY A 159 -11.00 -18.23 8.53
N PHE A 160 -10.40 -17.37 7.70
CA PHE A 160 -9.76 -16.13 8.13
C PHE A 160 -10.70 -14.95 7.95
N ASP A 161 -10.95 -14.23 9.04
CA ASP A 161 -11.84 -13.07 9.05
C ASP A 161 -11.17 -11.85 8.41
N GLY A 162 -11.98 -11.06 7.74
CA GLY A 162 -11.55 -9.80 7.15
C GLY A 162 -12.71 -8.89 6.79
N VAL A 163 -12.36 -7.81 6.12
CA VAL A 163 -13.29 -6.80 5.64
C VAL A 163 -12.86 -6.35 4.25
N THR A 164 -13.83 -6.16 3.36
CA THR A 164 -13.64 -5.46 2.09
C THR A 164 -14.49 -4.20 2.05
N PHE A 165 -13.99 -3.16 1.39
CA PHE A 165 -14.70 -1.88 1.30
C PHE A 165 -14.18 -1.06 0.12
N ARG A 166 -14.98 -0.08 -0.30
CA ARG A 166 -14.54 0.98 -1.22
C ARG A 166 -14.07 2.16 -0.38
N GLN A 167 -12.91 2.71 -0.72
CA GLN A 167 -12.41 3.95 -0.14
C GLN A 167 -12.38 5.04 -1.21
N VAL A 168 -12.93 6.20 -0.90
CA VAL A 168 -12.85 7.41 -1.71
C VAL A 168 -12.01 8.43 -0.96
N THR A 169 -10.91 8.87 -1.55
CA THR A 169 -10.08 9.95 -1.02
C THR A 169 -10.31 11.20 -1.85
N ARG A 170 -10.72 12.29 -1.21
CA ARG A 170 -10.84 13.62 -1.80
C ARG A 170 -9.68 14.50 -1.37
N THR A 171 -8.92 15.02 -2.33
CA THR A 171 -7.87 16.04 -2.12
C THR A 171 -8.07 17.13 -3.18
N ASP A 172 -8.13 18.41 -2.77
CA ASP A 172 -8.30 19.56 -3.68
C ASP A 172 -9.44 19.37 -4.71
N ASP A 173 -10.60 18.91 -4.24
CA ASP A 173 -11.80 18.59 -5.05
C ASP A 173 -11.63 17.47 -6.10
N VAL A 174 -10.53 16.71 -6.05
CA VAL A 174 -10.30 15.52 -6.87
C VAL A 174 -10.60 14.27 -6.04
N ASP A 175 -11.55 13.48 -6.52
CA ASP A 175 -11.89 12.18 -5.94
C ASP A 175 -11.05 11.06 -6.57
N ARG A 176 -10.55 10.17 -5.71
CA ARG A 176 -9.91 8.90 -6.12
C ARG A 176 -10.56 7.75 -5.40
N SER A 177 -11.07 6.79 -6.16
CA SER A 177 -11.68 5.57 -5.64
C SER A 177 -10.68 4.42 -5.64
N MET A 178 -10.75 3.58 -4.61
CA MET A 178 -10.02 2.31 -4.54
C MET A 178 -10.85 1.24 -3.84
N LEU A 179 -10.56 -0.02 -4.14
CA LEU A 179 -11.08 -1.17 -3.38
C LEU A 179 -10.00 -1.63 -2.41
N ILE A 180 -10.38 -1.94 -1.18
CA ILE A 180 -9.46 -2.38 -0.12
C ILE A 180 -10.01 -3.65 0.53
N GLY A 181 -9.13 -4.63 0.73
CA GLY A 181 -9.39 -5.82 1.52
C GLY A 181 -8.37 -5.90 2.65
N ARG A 182 -8.82 -6.10 3.89
CA ARG A 182 -7.97 -6.30 5.07
C ARG A 182 -8.36 -7.62 5.73
N PHE A 183 -7.39 -8.52 5.93
CA PHE A 183 -7.63 -9.85 6.47
C PHE A 183 -6.60 -10.18 7.53
N GLN A 184 -7.04 -10.87 8.57
CA GLN A 184 -6.14 -11.41 9.59
C GLN A 184 -5.88 -12.90 9.37
N VAL A 185 -4.63 -13.22 9.10
CA VAL A 185 -4.20 -14.57 8.70
C VAL A 185 -3.02 -14.99 9.57
N ASN A 186 -3.23 -15.91 10.51
CA ASN A 186 -2.16 -16.48 11.35
C ASN A 186 -1.26 -15.44 12.08
N GLY A 187 -1.80 -14.29 12.50
CA GLY A 187 -1.02 -13.21 13.14
C GLY A 187 -0.43 -12.19 12.17
N TYR A 188 -0.84 -12.24 10.90
CA TYR A 188 -0.45 -11.30 9.86
C TYR A 188 -1.65 -10.56 9.29
N LEU A 189 -1.54 -9.24 9.23
CA LEU A 189 -2.45 -8.40 8.47
C LEU A 189 -2.06 -8.47 7.00
N VAL A 190 -2.97 -8.99 6.18
CA VAL A 190 -2.91 -8.97 4.73
C VAL A 190 -3.79 -7.83 4.22
N VAL A 191 -3.19 -6.87 3.54
CA VAL A 191 -3.91 -5.76 2.88
C VAL A 191 -3.78 -5.92 1.37
N VAL A 192 -4.90 -5.89 0.67
CA VAL A 192 -4.94 -5.83 -0.79
C VAL A 192 -5.64 -4.55 -1.21
N GLN A 193 -5.10 -3.87 -2.21
CA GLN A 193 -5.70 -2.66 -2.77
C GLN A 193 -5.81 -2.78 -4.29
N ALA A 194 -6.89 -2.25 -4.84
CA ALA A 194 -7.03 -2.03 -6.27
C ALA A 194 -7.33 -0.54 -6.53
N ALA A 195 -6.63 0.06 -7.48
CA ALA A 195 -6.81 1.45 -7.87
C ALA A 195 -6.66 1.62 -9.38
N THR A 196 -7.09 2.78 -9.87
CA THR A 196 -6.85 3.22 -11.24
C THR A 196 -6.17 4.59 -11.23
N ALA A 197 -5.28 4.84 -12.17
CA ALA A 197 -4.52 6.09 -12.23
C ALA A 197 -5.41 7.32 -12.47
N ASP A 198 -6.55 7.15 -13.12
CA ASP A 198 -7.54 8.19 -13.41
C ASP A 198 -8.62 8.33 -12.32
N GLY A 199 -8.58 7.49 -11.27
CA GLY A 199 -9.54 7.50 -10.17
C GLY A 199 -10.89 6.86 -10.48
N SER A 200 -11.06 6.27 -11.67
CA SER A 200 -12.23 5.46 -12.03
C SER A 200 -12.38 4.22 -11.13
N GLU A 201 -13.56 3.60 -11.17
CA GLU A 201 -13.82 2.42 -10.34
C GLU A 201 -12.87 1.25 -10.71
N PRO A 202 -12.13 0.67 -9.74
CA PRO A 202 -11.25 -0.45 -10.00
C PRO A 202 -12.00 -1.73 -10.39
N ASP A 203 -11.38 -2.61 -11.16
CA ASP A 203 -11.97 -3.90 -11.55
C ASP A 203 -12.18 -4.81 -10.34
N ARG A 204 -13.45 -4.99 -9.96
CA ARG A 204 -13.84 -5.76 -8.77
C ARG A 204 -13.43 -7.24 -8.87
N ALA A 205 -13.50 -7.84 -10.04
CA ALA A 205 -13.19 -9.25 -10.22
C ALA A 205 -11.69 -9.55 -9.99
N SER A 206 -10.82 -8.73 -10.55
CA SER A 206 -9.37 -8.79 -10.35
C SER A 206 -9.01 -8.54 -8.89
N PHE A 207 -9.67 -7.58 -8.24
CA PHE A 207 -9.53 -7.35 -6.80
C PHE A 207 -9.91 -8.59 -5.97
N ASP A 208 -11.11 -9.15 -6.15
CA ASP A 208 -11.58 -10.31 -5.40
C ASP A 208 -10.69 -11.55 -5.62
N GLN A 209 -10.20 -11.74 -6.86
CA GLN A 209 -9.24 -12.80 -7.18
C GLN A 209 -7.91 -12.61 -6.43
N THR A 210 -7.39 -11.38 -6.40
CA THR A 210 -6.13 -11.05 -5.74
C THR A 210 -6.24 -11.20 -4.23
N VAL A 211 -7.34 -10.75 -3.63
CA VAL A 211 -7.66 -10.97 -2.20
C VAL A 211 -7.62 -12.46 -1.86
N LYS A 212 -8.31 -13.29 -2.65
CA LYS A 212 -8.35 -14.74 -2.41
C LYS A 212 -6.96 -15.37 -2.52
N ALA A 213 -6.17 -14.96 -3.52
CA ALA A 213 -4.81 -15.46 -3.71
C ALA A 213 -3.90 -15.06 -2.53
N ALA A 214 -3.94 -13.78 -2.12
CA ALA A 214 -3.15 -13.25 -1.03
C ALA A 214 -3.43 -13.99 0.30
N VAL A 215 -4.70 -14.08 0.71
CA VAL A 215 -5.10 -14.79 1.93
C VAL A 215 -4.70 -16.27 1.86
N SER A 216 -4.92 -16.93 0.72
CA SER A 216 -4.58 -18.34 0.56
C SER A 216 -3.08 -18.61 0.58
N LYS A 217 -2.26 -17.63 0.17
CA LYS A 217 -0.80 -17.73 0.17
C LYS A 217 -0.25 -17.53 1.58
N THR A 218 -0.64 -16.45 2.26
CA THR A 218 -0.24 -16.18 3.64
C THR A 218 -0.64 -17.33 4.58
N ALA A 219 -1.79 -17.97 4.36
CA ALA A 219 -2.21 -19.12 5.15
C ALA A 219 -1.30 -20.37 5.01
N LYS A 220 -0.43 -20.42 3.99
CA LYS A 220 0.44 -21.56 3.66
C LYS A 220 1.94 -21.28 3.79
N ALA A 221 2.32 -20.00 3.91
CA ALA A 221 3.70 -19.60 4.19
C ALA A 221 4.15 -20.10 5.58
#